data_AF-A0A1A3AYA0-F1
#
_entry.id   AF-A0A1A3AYA0-F1
#
_cell.length_a   1.000
_cell.length_b   1.000
_cell.length_c   1.000
_cell.angle_alpha   90.00
_cell.angle_beta   90.00
_cell.angle_gamma   90.00
#
_symmetry.space_group_name_H-M   'P 1'
#
loop_
_entity.id
_entity.type
_entity.pdbx_description
1 polymer ?
#
loop_
_entity_poly.entity_id
_entity_poly.type
_entity_poly.pdbx_seq_one_letter_code
_entity_poly.pdbx_strand_id
1 'polypeptide(L)'
;MYDELLANLAILVLSGFVGFAVISKVPNTLHTPLMSGTNAIHGIVVLGALVVFGEVEHPSLAVQIILFVAVVFGTLNVIGGFIVTDRMLGMFKGKKKPLPAKVDEVAK
;
A
#
# COMPACT_ATOMS: atom_id res chain seq x y z
N MET A 1 -19.72 25.77 -1.33
CA MET A 1 -18.65 25.81 -0.29
C MET A 1 -19.04 25.00 0.94
N TYR A 2 -20.21 25.23 1.57
CA TYR A 2 -20.67 24.40 2.68
C TYR A 2 -21.02 22.96 2.25
N ASP A 3 -21.62 22.77 1.07
CA ASP A 3 -22.00 21.43 0.59
C ASP A 3 -20.79 20.50 0.36
N GLU A 4 -19.72 21.03 -0.21
CA GLU A 4 -18.48 20.28 -0.45
C GLU A 4 -17.75 19.94 0.86
N LEU A 5 -17.73 20.88 1.81
CA LEU A 5 -17.21 20.61 3.15
C LEU A 5 -18.03 19.53 3.87
N LEU A 6 -19.37 19.62 3.81
CA LEU A 6 -20.27 18.62 4.39
C LEU A 6 -20.07 17.25 3.72
N ALA A 7 -19.92 17.20 2.40
CA ALA A 7 -19.63 15.97 1.66
C ALA A 7 -18.28 15.37 2.08
N ASN A 8 -17.21 16.16 2.13
CA ASN A 8 -15.88 15.70 2.56
C ASN A 8 -15.88 15.21 4.02
N LEU A 9 -16.62 15.89 4.90
CA LEU A 9 -16.77 15.46 6.28
C LEU A 9 -17.55 14.14 6.38
N ALA A 10 -18.62 13.99 5.61
CA ALA A 10 -19.36 12.74 5.51
C ALA A 10 -18.47 11.60 4.99
N ILE A 11 -17.68 11.85 3.93
CA ILE A 11 -16.71 10.88 3.39
C ILE A 11 -15.69 10.49 4.46
N LEU A 12 -15.11 11.46 5.19
CA LEU A 12 -14.14 11.20 6.25
C LEU A 12 -14.73 10.30 7.35
N VAL A 13 -15.90 10.66 7.86
CA VAL A 13 -16.56 9.93 8.95
C VAL A 13 -16.96 8.52 8.50
N LEU A 14 -17.64 8.40 7.35
CA LEU A 14 -18.08 7.11 6.83
C LEU A 14 -16.90 6.19 6.47
N SER A 15 -15.82 6.75 5.90
CA SER A 15 -14.60 5.97 5.60
C SER A 15 -13.94 5.43 6.87
N GLY A 16 -13.96 6.21 7.97
CA GLY A 16 -13.51 5.75 9.28
C GLY A 16 -14.32 4.55 9.80
N PHE A 17 -15.65 4.61 9.70
CA PHE A 17 -16.53 3.49 10.06
C PHE A 17 -16.28 2.25 9.20
N VAL A 18 -16.11 2.43 7.88
CA VAL A 18 -15.77 1.33 6.96
C VAL A 18 -14.43 0.70 7.36
N GLY A 19 -13.41 1.51 7.62
CA GLY A 19 -12.10 1.04 8.07
C GLY A 19 -12.20 0.20 9.34
N PHE A 20 -12.92 0.68 10.35
CA PHE A 20 -13.17 -0.07 11.59
C PHE A 20 -13.89 -1.40 11.34
N ALA A 21 -14.96 -1.39 10.53
CA ALA A 21 -15.78 -2.58 10.25
C ALA A 21 -15.02 -3.65 9.45
N VAL A 22 -14.05 -3.26 8.63
CA VAL A 22 -13.20 -4.17 7.85
C VAL A 22 -12.05 -4.71 8.72
N ILE A 23 -11.29 -3.83 9.39
CA ILE A 23 -10.10 -4.23 10.17
C ILE A 23 -10.49 -5.13 11.35
N SER A 24 -11.64 -4.91 11.98
CA SER A 24 -12.13 -5.72 13.11
C SER A 24 -12.35 -7.20 12.77
N LYS A 25 -12.37 -7.56 11.48
CA LYS A 25 -12.59 -8.92 10.98
C LYS A 25 -11.30 -9.61 10.50
N VAL A 26 -10.16 -8.95 10.61
CA VAL A 26 -8.88 -9.51 10.17
C VAL A 26 -8.33 -10.46 11.26
N PRO A 27 -7.96 -11.72 10.92
CA PRO A 27 -7.41 -12.66 11.89
C PRO A 27 -6.02 -12.22 12.36
N ASN A 28 -5.64 -12.65 13.58
CA ASN A 28 -4.38 -12.22 14.19
C ASN A 28 -3.12 -12.57 13.40
N THR A 29 -3.17 -13.64 12.61
CA THR A 29 -2.08 -14.06 11.72
C THR A 29 -1.76 -13.04 10.63
N LEU A 30 -2.72 -12.15 10.30
CA LEU A 30 -2.58 -11.16 9.24
C LEU A 30 -2.31 -9.74 9.75
N HIS A 31 -2.20 -9.48 11.06
CA HIS A 31 -1.94 -8.11 11.56
C HIS A 31 -0.64 -7.50 11.04
N THR A 32 0.43 -8.27 10.96
CA THR A 32 1.72 -7.77 10.45
C THR A 32 1.69 -7.52 8.93
N PRO A 33 1.19 -8.46 8.09
CA PRO A 33 0.93 -8.17 6.68
C PRO A 33 -0.04 -6.98 6.49
N LEU A 34 -1.08 -6.87 7.30
CA LEU A 34 -2.05 -5.77 7.26
C LEU A 34 -1.37 -4.43 7.57
N MET A 35 -0.54 -4.38 8.61
CA MET A 35 0.24 -3.18 8.97
C MET A 35 1.15 -2.75 7.82
N SER A 36 1.83 -3.69 7.15
CA SER A 36 2.61 -3.38 5.95
C SER A 36 1.74 -2.92 4.78
N GLY A 37 0.58 -3.55 4.58
CA GLY A 37 -0.35 -3.22 3.51
C GLY A 37 -0.95 -1.82 3.66
N THR A 38 -1.36 -1.43 4.88
CA THR A 38 -1.82 -0.05 5.14
C THR A 38 -0.69 0.96 5.01
N ASN A 39 0.56 0.57 5.28
CA ASN A 39 1.73 1.38 4.98
C ASN A 39 1.92 1.62 3.46
N ALA A 40 1.64 0.62 2.62
CA ALA A 40 1.69 0.79 1.17
C ALA A 40 0.57 1.70 0.63
N ILE A 41 -0.63 1.59 1.21
CA ILE A 41 -1.81 2.36 0.80
C ILE A 41 -1.66 3.85 1.12
N HIS A 42 -1.14 4.20 2.29
CA HIS A 42 -0.96 5.63 2.64
C HIS A 42 0.07 6.33 1.76
N GLY A 43 0.87 5.58 0.99
CA GLY A 43 1.72 6.11 -0.06
C GLY A 43 0.99 6.91 -1.14
N ILE A 44 -0.36 6.93 -1.14
CA ILE A 44 -1.22 7.86 -1.89
C ILE A 44 -0.77 9.34 -1.79
N VAL A 45 -0.02 9.71 -0.76
CA VAL A 45 0.64 11.02 -0.61
C VAL A 45 1.44 11.42 -1.87
N VAL A 46 1.99 10.45 -2.63
CA VAL A 46 2.66 10.73 -3.90
C VAL A 46 1.74 11.40 -4.93
N LEU A 47 0.44 11.05 -4.96
CA LEU A 47 -0.52 11.72 -5.83
C LEU A 47 -0.72 13.18 -5.43
N GLY A 48 -0.75 13.47 -4.13
CA GLY A 48 -0.81 14.85 -3.64
C GLY A 48 0.39 15.67 -4.12
N ALA A 49 1.59 15.10 -4.06
CA ALA A 49 2.80 15.74 -4.58
C ALA A 49 2.73 15.98 -6.10
N LEU A 50 2.19 15.02 -6.87
CA LEU A 50 2.03 15.14 -8.32
C LEU A 50 0.97 16.18 -8.71
N VAL A 51 -0.13 16.28 -7.97
CA VAL A 51 -1.15 17.33 -8.18
C VAL A 51 -0.53 18.71 -7.96
N VAL A 52 0.15 18.92 -6.82
CA VAL A 52 0.82 20.20 -6.54
C VAL A 52 1.89 20.51 -7.58
N PHE A 53 2.65 19.49 -8.02
CA PHE A 53 3.64 19.67 -9.08
C PHE A 53 3.00 20.13 -10.41
N GLY A 54 1.79 19.67 -10.73
CA GLY A 54 1.05 20.07 -11.93
C GLY A 54 0.38 21.45 -11.84
N GLU A 55 0.11 21.95 -10.62
CA GLU A 55 -0.60 23.22 -10.40
C GLU A 55 0.33 24.42 -10.20
N VAL A 56 1.56 24.21 -9.72
CA VAL A 56 2.47 25.32 -9.42
C VAL A 56 3.12 25.88 -10.68
N GLU A 57 2.65 27.04 -11.11
CA GLU A 57 3.27 27.83 -12.17
C GLU A 57 4.48 28.62 -11.62
N HIS A 58 5.63 28.51 -12.29
CA HIS A 58 6.90 29.17 -11.92
C HIS A 58 7.39 28.88 -10.47
N PRO A 59 7.61 27.60 -10.10
CA PRO A 59 8.09 27.25 -8.77
C PRO A 59 9.48 27.82 -8.51
N SER A 60 9.67 28.41 -7.32
CA SER A 60 11.01 28.78 -6.83
C SER A 60 11.88 27.53 -6.67
N LEU A 61 13.20 27.70 -6.68
CA LEU A 61 14.13 26.57 -6.53
C LEU A 61 13.86 25.75 -5.25
N ALA A 62 13.49 26.41 -4.16
CA ALA A 62 13.13 25.75 -2.91
C ALA A 62 11.89 24.85 -3.06
N VAL A 63 10.85 25.34 -3.74
CA VAL A 63 9.63 24.56 -4.02
C VAL A 63 9.94 23.37 -4.92
N GLN A 64 10.78 23.54 -5.95
CA GLN A 64 11.20 22.45 -6.82
C GLN A 64 11.91 21.33 -6.05
N ILE A 65 12.82 21.69 -5.13
CA ILE A 65 13.53 20.71 -4.28
C ILE A 65 12.54 19.98 -3.38
N ILE A 66 11.61 20.68 -2.73
CA ILE A 66 10.61 20.07 -1.85
C ILE A 66 9.72 19.10 -2.64
N LEU A 67 9.24 19.50 -3.82
CA LEU A 67 8.42 18.65 -4.67
C LEU A 67 9.18 17.42 -5.16
N PHE A 68 10.45 17.59 -5.55
CA PHE A 68 11.30 16.46 -5.92
C PHE A 68 11.44 15.46 -4.77
N VAL A 69 11.76 15.93 -3.57
CA VAL A 69 11.87 15.08 -2.37
C VAL A 69 10.54 14.41 -2.05
N ALA A 70 9.43 15.15 -2.11
CA ALA A 70 8.09 14.61 -1.85
C ALA A 70 7.73 13.46 -2.81
N VAL A 71 8.00 13.63 -4.11
CA VAL A 71 7.74 12.59 -5.12
C VAL A 71 8.65 11.38 -4.90
N VAL A 72 9.94 11.58 -4.63
CA VAL A 72 10.89 10.49 -4.35
C VAL A 72 10.46 9.69 -3.13
N PHE A 73 10.19 10.35 -2.01
CA PHE A 73 9.80 9.67 -0.77
C PHE A 73 8.42 9.01 -0.88
N GLY A 74 7.45 9.67 -1.53
CA GLY A 74 6.15 9.08 -1.81
C GLY A 74 6.26 7.81 -2.67
N THR A 75 7.10 7.85 -3.71
CA THR A 75 7.36 6.70 -4.57
C THR A 75 8.02 5.55 -3.82
N LEU A 76 9.04 5.84 -2.99
CA LEU A 76 9.69 4.84 -2.14
C LEU A 76 8.71 4.21 -1.14
N ASN A 77 7.79 5.00 -0.58
CA ASN A 77 6.78 4.50 0.34
C ASN A 77 5.81 3.52 -0.33
N VAL A 78 5.25 3.89 -1.48
CA VAL A 78 4.35 3.03 -2.26
C VAL A 78 5.06 1.74 -2.66
N ILE A 79 6.19 1.86 -3.37
CA ILE A 79 6.91 0.69 -3.92
C ILE A 79 7.42 -0.21 -2.80
N GLY A 80 8.08 0.38 -1.79
CA GLY A 80 8.61 -0.37 -0.65
C GLY A 80 7.50 -1.08 0.12
N GLY A 81 6.39 -0.38 0.38
CA GLY A 81 5.22 -0.94 1.06
C GLY A 81 4.63 -2.14 0.31
N PHE A 82 4.42 -2.03 -1.01
CA PHE A 82 3.85 -3.12 -1.80
C PHE A 82 4.80 -4.33 -1.90
N ILE A 83 6.10 -4.11 -2.08
CA ILE A 83 7.10 -5.21 -2.13
C ILE A 83 7.17 -5.97 -0.80
N VAL A 84 7.21 -5.24 0.32
CA VAL A 84 7.28 -5.88 1.65
C VAL A 84 5.98 -6.64 1.93
N THR A 85 4.83 -6.06 1.59
CA THR A 85 3.53 -6.70 1.78
C THR A 85 3.40 -7.98 0.93
N ASP A 86 3.81 -7.96 -0.34
CA ASP A 86 3.79 -9.15 -1.20
C ASP A 86 4.67 -10.27 -0.65
N ARG A 87 5.89 -9.94 -0.17
CA ARG A 87 6.76 -10.91 0.50
C ARG A 87 6.12 -11.50 1.75
N MET A 88 5.45 -10.68 2.55
CA MET A 88 4.74 -11.14 3.74
C MET A 88 3.58 -12.08 3.39
N LEU A 89 2.76 -11.71 2.41
CA LEU A 89 1.64 -12.53 1.94
C LEU A 89 2.11 -13.81 1.24
N GLY A 90 3.28 -13.79 0.61
CA GLY A 90 3.93 -14.96 0.01
C GLY A 90 4.17 -16.09 1.01
N MET A 91 4.34 -15.79 2.30
CA MET A 91 4.53 -16.80 3.35
C MET A 91 3.27 -17.65 3.63
N PHE A 92 2.09 -17.18 3.20
CA PHE A 92 0.83 -17.93 3.32
C PHE A 92 0.55 -18.83 2.11
N LYS A 93 1.33 -18.73 1.03
CA LYS A 93 1.23 -19.65 -0.11
C LYS A 93 1.84 -20.99 0.31
N GLY A 94 1.02 -22.05 0.33
CA GLY A 94 1.47 -23.39 0.72
C GLY A 94 2.71 -23.83 -0.08
N LYS A 95 3.68 -24.46 0.59
CA LYS A 95 4.85 -25.03 -0.09
C LYS A 95 4.35 -26.01 -1.17
N LYS A 96 4.78 -25.84 -2.42
CA LYS A 96 4.57 -26.86 -3.46
C LYS A 96 5.11 -28.19 -2.93
N LYS A 97 4.24 -29.19 -2.82
CA LYS A 97 4.62 -30.55 -2.40
C LYS A 97 5.72 -31.03 -3.37
N PRO A 98 6.89 -31.47 -2.88
CA PRO A 98 7.90 -32.05 -3.75
C PRO A 98 7.25 -33.20 -4.51
N LEU A 99 7.40 -33.23 -5.84
CA LEU A 99 6.96 -34.36 -6.64
C LEU A 99 7.67 -35.62 -6.10
N PRO A 100 6.94 -36.74 -5.90
CA PRO A 100 7.57 -37.96 -5.42
C PRO A 100 8.68 -38.35 -6.40
N ALA A 101 9.87 -38.61 -5.86
CA ALA A 101 10.98 -39.14 -6.65
C ALA A 101 10.49 -40.42 -7.33
N LYS A 102 10.62 -40.51 -8.66
CA LYS A 102 10.40 -41.75 -9.38
C LYS A 102 11.35 -42.77 -8.77
N VAL A 103 10.79 -43.78 -8.10
CA VAL A 103 11.54 -44.96 -7.70
C VAL A 103 11.82 -45.70 -9.00
N ASP A 104 13.08 -45.72 -9.43
CA ASP A 104 13.51 -46.46 -10.61
C ASP A 104 13.32 -47.95 -10.33
N GLU A 105 12.18 -48.46 -10.78
CA GLU A 105 11.76 -49.86 -10.68
C GLU A 105 12.24 -50.64 -11.91
N VAL A 106 13.54 -50.73 -12.17
CA VAL A 106 14.15 -51.72 -13.09
C VAL A 106 15.63 -51.86 -12.67
N ALA A 107 16.12 -52.98 -12.14
CA ALA A 107 16.13 -54.28 -12.77
C ALA A 107 16.17 -55.40 -11.72
N LYS A 108 15.26 -56.35 -11.88
CA LYS A 108 15.39 -57.73 -11.39
C LYS A 108 16.12 -58.55 -12.44
#